data_AF-A0A1Q9CLS6-F1
#
_entry.id   AF-A0A1Q9CLS6-F1
#
_cell.length_a   1.000
_cell.length_b   1.000
_cell.length_c   1.000
_cell.angle_alpha   90.00
_cell.angle_beta   90.00
_cell.angle_gamma   90.00
#
_symmetry.space_group_name_H-M   'P 1'
#
loop_
_entity.id
_entity.type
_entity.pdbx_description
1 polymer ?
#
loop_
_entity_poly.entity_id
_entity_poly.type
_entity_poly.pdbx_seq_one_letter_code
_entity_poly.pdbx_strand_id
1 'polypeptide(L)'
;MAALAVLEPSWRGFRTFEAPPPGCVGWGREEAEEERRPSLLDLPSPRQAKEAREDPGNNLGPLQNAEHLHEAEKADLEALAERDPALKEILEQDATAIGRDAAADAAFELYRQSLIALDAGQMLTQKAFKCVARDNAEDLRRLFETTSLRWDAENAGGQTLIEVALERQKARVQVVIKEMRRKQENEESRTAAGDQDPTDSSLPKATDAKSEEVTEPGRDAQEPTPAD
;
A
#
# COMPACT_ATOMS: atom_id res chain seq x y z
N MET A 1 -8.02 34.36 -42.59
CA MET A 1 -7.26 33.10 -42.65
C MET A 1 -5.89 33.36 -42.03
N ALA A 2 -5.69 32.93 -40.78
CA ALA A 2 -4.45 33.13 -40.06
C ALA A 2 -3.60 31.86 -40.18
N ALA A 3 -2.37 32.00 -40.69
CA ALA A 3 -1.42 30.90 -40.85
C ALA A 3 -0.79 30.56 -39.49
N LEU A 4 -0.96 29.31 -39.06
CA LEU A 4 -0.27 28.75 -37.90
C LEU A 4 1.18 28.44 -38.30
N ALA A 5 2.13 29.20 -37.73
CA ALA A 5 3.55 28.92 -37.88
C ALA A 5 3.93 27.71 -37.02
N VAL A 6 4.39 26.65 -37.67
CA VAL A 6 4.98 25.46 -37.04
C VAL A 6 6.38 25.84 -36.56
N LEU A 7 6.56 25.95 -35.24
CA LEU A 7 7.89 26.06 -34.64
C LEU A 7 8.57 24.69 -34.71
N GLU A 8 9.59 24.56 -35.55
CA GLU A 8 10.43 23.36 -35.52
C GLU A 8 11.28 23.32 -34.24
N PRO A 9 11.41 22.16 -33.58
CA PRO A 9 12.27 22.01 -32.42
C PRO A 9 13.73 22.17 -32.84
N SER A 10 14.33 23.31 -32.50
CA SER A 10 15.76 23.53 -32.70
C SER A 10 16.55 22.64 -31.75
N TRP A 11 17.24 21.65 -32.28
CA TRP A 11 18.25 20.86 -31.56
C TRP A 11 19.47 21.74 -31.29
N ARG A 12 19.37 22.64 -30.30
CA ARG A 12 20.51 23.43 -29.85
C ARG A 12 21.49 22.53 -29.10
N GLY A 13 22.64 22.31 -29.72
CA GLY A 13 23.90 22.16 -28.99
C GLY A 13 24.28 20.74 -28.59
N PHE A 14 24.46 19.84 -29.56
CA PHE A 14 25.55 18.87 -29.42
C PHE A 14 26.86 19.66 -29.49
N ARG A 15 27.37 20.08 -28.33
CA ARG A 15 28.76 20.53 -28.23
C ARG A 15 29.62 19.33 -28.62
N THR A 16 30.37 19.48 -29.71
CA THR A 16 31.46 18.57 -30.05
C THR A 16 32.31 18.40 -28.80
N PHE A 17 32.35 17.18 -28.28
CA PHE A 17 33.13 16.83 -27.10
C PHE A 17 34.60 16.97 -27.50
N GLU A 18 35.22 18.09 -27.17
CA GLU A 18 36.66 18.28 -27.34
C GLU A 18 37.38 17.41 -26.33
N ALA A 19 38.24 16.52 -26.81
CA ALA A 19 39.05 15.67 -25.95
C ALA A 19 39.89 16.57 -25.01
N PRO A 20 40.01 16.22 -23.72
CA PRO A 20 40.75 17.03 -22.76
C PRO A 20 42.23 17.15 -23.20
N PRO A 21 42.87 18.30 -22.94
CA PRO A 21 44.26 18.54 -23.32
C PRO A 21 45.21 17.53 -22.64
N PRO A 22 46.32 17.16 -23.31
CA PRO A 22 47.30 16.22 -22.78
C PRO A 22 47.91 16.77 -21.48
N GLY A 23 47.82 16.00 -20.39
CA GLY A 23 48.36 16.37 -19.07
C GLY A 23 47.32 16.47 -17.93
N CYS A 24 46.03 16.37 -18.23
CA CYS A 24 44.99 16.25 -17.19
C CYS A 24 45.08 14.88 -16.48
N VAL A 25 45.74 14.86 -15.32
CA VAL A 25 45.81 13.71 -14.41
C VAL A 25 44.41 13.47 -13.82
N GLY A 26 43.70 12.45 -14.30
CA GLY A 26 42.33 12.13 -13.87
C GLY A 26 41.48 11.43 -14.93
N TRP A 27 41.85 11.53 -16.21
CA TRP A 27 41.12 10.88 -17.33
C TRP A 27 41.78 9.60 -17.85
N GLY A 28 42.99 9.28 -17.38
CA GLY A 28 43.85 8.24 -17.94
C GLY A 28 43.96 6.97 -17.11
N ARG A 29 42.96 6.60 -16.31
CA ARG A 29 43.05 5.36 -15.50
C ARG A 29 41.71 4.69 -15.24
N GLU A 30 40.97 4.38 -16.30
CA GLU A 30 39.83 3.44 -16.22
C GLU A 30 40.25 1.98 -16.49
N GLU A 31 41.53 1.69 -16.75
CA GLU A 31 41.97 0.34 -17.18
C GLU A 31 42.24 -0.66 -16.04
N ALA A 32 41.81 -0.38 -14.80
CA ALA A 32 42.06 -1.29 -13.67
C ALA A 32 40.80 -1.74 -12.88
N GLU A 33 39.61 -1.23 -13.22
CA GLU A 33 38.34 -1.69 -12.60
C GLU A 33 37.36 -2.29 -13.61
N GLU A 34 37.80 -2.56 -14.84
CA GLU A 34 36.96 -3.18 -15.88
C GLU A 34 36.67 -4.68 -15.61
N GLU A 35 37.42 -5.32 -14.69
CA GLU A 35 37.23 -6.73 -14.32
C GLU A 35 36.11 -6.99 -13.29
N ARG A 36 35.42 -5.94 -12.80
CA ARG A 36 34.26 -6.08 -11.90
C ARG A 36 32.97 -5.48 -12.46
N ARG A 37 32.90 -5.20 -13.76
CA ARG A 37 31.60 -5.00 -14.39
C ARG A 37 30.93 -6.37 -14.49
N PRO A 38 29.78 -6.61 -13.82
CA PRO A 38 29.03 -7.84 -14.04
C PRO A 38 28.80 -7.95 -15.54
N SER A 39 29.10 -9.13 -16.09
CA SER A 39 28.97 -9.33 -17.52
C SER A 39 27.54 -8.97 -17.91
N LEU A 40 27.35 -8.30 -19.05
CA LEU A 40 26.02 -7.89 -19.51
C LEU A 40 25.06 -9.09 -19.73
N LEU A 41 25.61 -10.31 -19.65
CA LEU A 41 24.94 -11.61 -19.71
C LEU A 41 24.46 -12.12 -18.33
N ASP A 42 24.94 -11.55 -17.22
CA ASP A 42 24.49 -11.89 -15.85
C ASP A 42 23.33 -11.00 -15.37
N LEU A 43 22.83 -10.08 -16.20
CA LEU A 43 21.63 -9.34 -15.87
C LEU A 43 20.43 -10.29 -15.93
N PRO A 44 19.59 -10.36 -14.87
CA PRO A 44 18.39 -11.17 -14.89
C PRO A 44 17.52 -10.74 -16.07
N SER A 45 16.99 -11.70 -16.83
CA SER A 45 16.18 -11.35 -17.99
C SER A 45 14.99 -10.46 -17.55
N PRO A 46 14.45 -9.58 -18.41
CA PRO A 46 13.31 -8.73 -18.06
C PRO A 46 12.09 -9.50 -17.53
N ARG A 47 11.98 -10.81 -17.83
CA ARG A 47 10.96 -11.69 -17.24
C ARG A 47 11.32 -12.13 -15.83
N GLN A 48 12.58 -12.49 -15.56
CA GLN A 48 13.05 -12.86 -14.22
C GLN A 48 13.06 -11.66 -13.27
N ALA A 49 13.41 -10.47 -13.76
CA ALA A 49 13.29 -9.23 -12.99
C ALA A 49 11.84 -8.87 -12.66
N LYS A 50 10.88 -9.36 -13.47
CA LYS A 50 9.44 -9.19 -13.21
C LYS A 50 8.93 -10.22 -12.21
N GLU A 51 9.35 -11.48 -12.32
CA GLU A 51 9.02 -12.54 -11.36
C GLU A 51 9.64 -12.30 -9.97
N ALA A 52 10.87 -11.77 -9.89
CA ALA A 52 11.50 -11.37 -8.63
C ALA A 52 10.83 -10.15 -7.96
N ARG A 53 10.03 -9.38 -8.71
CA ARG A 53 9.18 -8.30 -8.19
C ARG A 53 7.77 -8.77 -7.84
N GLU A 54 7.46 -10.04 -8.04
CA GLU A 54 6.13 -10.61 -7.83
C GLU A 54 6.09 -11.51 -6.59
N ASP A 55 7.08 -11.46 -5.69
CA ASP A 55 7.00 -12.13 -4.39
C ASP A 55 5.98 -11.38 -3.51
N PRO A 56 4.73 -11.87 -3.40
CA PRO A 56 3.59 -11.06 -2.97
C PRO A 56 3.70 -10.57 -1.52
N GLY A 57 4.67 -11.09 -0.74
CA GLY A 57 4.91 -10.71 0.64
C GLY A 57 5.87 -9.53 0.85
N ASN A 58 6.68 -9.13 -0.14
CA ASN A 58 7.75 -8.13 0.10
C ASN A 58 7.89 -7.06 -1.00
N ASN A 59 6.81 -6.79 -1.73
CA ASN A 59 6.80 -5.84 -2.86
C ASN A 59 6.72 -4.36 -2.44
N LEU A 60 6.74 -4.07 -1.15
CA LEU A 60 6.65 -2.72 -0.62
C LEU A 60 8.01 -1.97 -0.68
N GLY A 61 9.09 -2.66 -1.05
CA GLY A 61 10.42 -2.05 -1.14
C GLY A 61 10.95 -1.67 0.25
N PRO A 62 11.54 -0.47 0.45
CA PRO A 62 11.97 -0.03 1.78
C PRO A 62 10.81 0.19 2.76
N LEU A 63 9.55 0.18 2.29
CA LEU A 63 8.39 0.26 3.15
C LEU A 63 8.12 -1.09 3.81
N GLN A 64 8.24 -1.16 5.13
CA GLN A 64 8.00 -2.41 5.85
C GLN A 64 6.51 -2.67 6.10
N ASN A 65 5.71 -1.63 6.36
CA ASN A 65 4.28 -1.73 6.66
C ASN A 65 3.55 -0.40 6.41
N ALA A 66 2.21 -0.41 6.45
CA ALA A 66 1.40 0.79 6.27
C ALA A 66 1.56 1.80 7.43
N GLU A 67 1.87 1.31 8.64
CA GLU A 67 2.12 2.16 9.80
C GLU A 67 3.41 2.99 9.62
N HIS A 68 4.44 2.44 8.97
CA HIS A 68 5.69 3.14 8.63
C HIS A 68 5.44 4.36 7.76
N LEU A 69 4.49 4.29 6.82
CA LEU A 69 4.06 5.45 6.02
C LEU A 69 3.36 6.50 6.89
N HIS A 70 2.50 6.07 7.79
CA HIS A 70 1.75 6.97 8.66
C HIS A 70 2.68 7.76 9.61
N GLU A 71 3.69 7.08 10.17
CA GLU A 71 4.70 7.75 11.00
C GLU A 71 5.63 8.64 10.16
N ALA A 72 5.95 8.22 8.92
CA ALA A 72 6.67 9.08 7.98
C ALA A 72 5.89 10.35 7.65
N GLU A 73 4.56 10.29 7.54
CA GLU A 73 3.71 11.47 7.31
C GLU A 73 3.71 12.43 8.51
N LYS A 74 3.64 11.90 9.74
CA LYS A 74 3.64 12.69 10.99
C LYS A 74 4.96 13.37 11.33
N ALA A 75 6.06 13.00 10.67
CA ALA A 75 7.41 13.45 11.02
C ALA A 75 7.91 12.95 12.38
N ASP A 76 7.35 11.86 12.90
CA ASP A 76 7.77 11.31 14.17
C ASP A 76 9.02 10.42 13.97
N LEU A 77 10.19 10.99 14.21
CA LEU A 77 11.47 10.30 14.05
C LEU A 77 11.57 9.05 14.94
N GLU A 78 11.11 9.15 16.19
CA GLU A 78 11.25 8.06 17.17
C GLU A 78 10.36 6.89 16.78
N ALA A 79 9.09 7.16 16.47
CA ALA A 79 8.16 6.14 16.00
C ALA A 79 8.62 5.51 14.67
N LEU A 80 9.21 6.30 13.77
CA LEU A 80 9.75 5.80 12.50
C LEU A 80 10.96 4.87 12.72
N ALA A 81 11.88 5.26 13.60
CA ALA A 81 13.06 4.47 13.95
C ALA A 81 12.71 3.15 14.65
N GLU A 82 11.67 3.12 15.49
CA GLU A 82 11.20 1.86 16.10
C GLU A 82 10.75 0.83 15.07
N ARG A 83 10.22 1.29 13.93
CA ARG A 83 9.70 0.43 12.86
C ARG A 83 10.73 0.10 11.79
N ASP A 84 11.75 0.93 11.62
CA ASP A 84 12.84 0.72 10.68
C ASP A 84 14.16 0.50 11.45
N PRO A 85 14.58 -0.76 11.69
CA PRO A 85 15.79 -1.05 12.42
C PRO A 85 17.05 -0.55 11.71
N ALA A 86 17.04 -0.43 10.39
CA ALA A 86 18.18 0.11 9.64
C ALA A 86 18.29 1.63 9.85
N LEU A 87 17.16 2.35 9.80
CA LEU A 87 17.13 3.76 10.17
C LEU A 87 17.58 3.97 11.62
N LYS A 88 17.09 3.14 12.54
CA LYS A 88 17.47 3.20 13.96
C LYS A 88 18.97 3.07 14.17
N GLU A 89 19.59 2.09 13.51
CA GLU A 89 21.05 1.88 13.59
C GLU A 89 21.82 3.11 13.09
N ILE A 90 21.40 3.71 11.98
CA ILE A 90 22.01 4.94 11.44
C ILE A 90 21.85 6.10 12.42
N LEU A 91 20.66 6.25 13.01
CA LEU A 91 20.38 7.28 14.01
C LEU A 91 21.16 7.06 15.31
N GLU A 92 21.40 5.83 15.73
CA GLU A 92 22.22 5.53 16.92
C GLU A 92 23.70 5.84 16.67
N GLN A 93 24.20 5.58 15.47
CA GLN A 93 25.58 5.93 15.07
C GLN A 93 25.80 7.44 14.98
N ASP A 94 24.75 8.20 14.62
CA ASP A 94 24.82 9.65 14.44
C ASP A 94 23.71 10.40 15.22
N ALA A 95 23.50 10.02 16.49
CA ALA A 95 22.38 10.48 17.32
C ALA A 95 22.35 11.99 17.56
N THR A 96 23.43 12.69 17.23
CA THR A 96 23.53 14.13 17.41
C THR A 96 23.42 14.94 16.12
N ALA A 97 23.36 14.31 14.95
CA ALA A 97 23.30 15.03 13.68
C ALA A 97 21.93 15.69 13.44
N ILE A 98 20.84 15.00 13.76
CA ILE A 98 19.49 15.53 13.55
C ILE A 98 19.21 16.71 14.49
N GLY A 99 18.79 17.83 13.92
CA GLY A 99 18.57 19.11 14.61
C GLY A 99 19.83 19.93 14.88
N ARG A 100 21.04 19.40 14.60
CA ARG A 100 22.31 20.17 14.66
C ARG A 100 22.90 20.46 13.28
N ASP A 101 22.79 19.50 12.36
CA ASP A 101 23.28 19.62 11.00
C ASP A 101 22.11 19.73 10.01
N ALA A 102 22.07 20.85 9.29
CA ALA A 102 21.07 21.09 8.26
C ALA A 102 21.14 20.07 7.11
N ALA A 103 22.31 19.48 6.86
CA ALA A 103 22.46 18.43 5.86
C ALA A 103 21.78 17.13 6.30
N ALA A 104 21.87 16.78 7.59
CA ALA A 104 21.20 15.62 8.15
C ALA A 104 19.68 15.80 8.15
N ASP A 105 19.19 16.98 8.54
CA ASP A 105 17.76 17.30 8.49
C ASP A 105 17.21 17.21 7.05
N ALA A 106 17.97 17.72 6.06
CA ALA A 106 17.58 17.64 4.66
C ALA A 106 17.59 16.20 4.12
N ALA A 107 18.56 15.37 4.53
CA ALA A 107 18.62 13.96 4.15
C ALA A 107 17.44 13.17 4.74
N PHE A 108 17.09 13.44 6.00
CA PHE A 108 15.94 12.82 6.66
C PHE A 108 14.61 13.22 6.01
N GLU A 109 14.45 14.50 5.67
CA GLU A 109 13.25 14.97 4.97
C GLU A 109 13.13 14.34 3.58
N LEU A 110 14.24 14.19 2.86
CA LEU A 110 14.26 13.47 1.58
C LEU A 110 13.87 12.00 1.75
N TYR A 111 14.37 11.34 2.80
CA TYR A 111 13.98 9.96 3.14
C TYR A 111 12.46 9.86 3.34
N ARG A 112 11.88 10.71 4.18
CA ARG A 112 10.42 10.76 4.40
C ARG A 112 9.64 10.99 3.12
N GLN A 113 10.04 11.98 2.33
CA GLN A 113 9.40 12.27 1.05
C GLN A 113 9.47 11.08 0.09
N SER A 114 10.58 10.33 0.10
CA SER A 114 10.72 9.13 -0.72
C SER A 114 9.78 8.00 -0.27
N LEU A 115 9.58 7.81 1.05
CA LEU A 115 8.61 6.86 1.58
C LEU A 115 7.18 7.24 1.17
N ILE A 116 6.81 8.52 1.33
CA ILE A 116 5.49 9.04 0.94
C ILE A 116 5.29 8.94 -0.58
N ALA A 117 6.31 9.24 -1.38
CA ALA A 117 6.23 9.12 -2.84
C ALA A 117 6.07 7.65 -3.30
N LEU A 118 6.55 6.71 -2.48
CA LEU A 118 6.39 5.27 -2.69
C LEU A 118 5.13 4.71 -2.01
N ASP A 119 4.19 5.57 -1.59
CA ASP A 119 2.97 5.17 -0.88
C ASP A 119 2.24 4.02 -1.60
N ALA A 120 2.38 2.84 -1.00
CA ALA A 120 1.72 1.63 -1.44
C ALA A 120 0.20 1.76 -1.36
N GLY A 121 -0.32 2.57 -0.44
CA GLY A 121 -1.73 2.93 -0.34
C GLY A 121 -2.24 3.55 -1.63
N GLN A 122 -1.59 4.59 -2.15
CA GLN A 122 -1.92 5.16 -3.46
C GLN A 122 -1.83 4.12 -4.59
N MET A 123 -0.82 3.25 -4.60
CA MET A 123 -0.70 2.20 -5.61
C MET A 123 -1.85 1.18 -5.54
N LEU A 124 -2.24 0.78 -4.32
CA LEU A 124 -3.36 -0.14 -4.07
C LEU A 124 -4.69 0.50 -4.44
N THR A 125 -4.91 1.76 -4.06
CA THR A 125 -6.09 2.55 -4.45
C THR A 125 -6.18 2.67 -5.97
N GLN A 126 -5.09 3.03 -6.65
CA GLN A 126 -5.05 3.06 -8.12
C GLN A 126 -5.34 1.69 -8.74
N LYS A 127 -4.84 0.60 -8.15
CA LYS A 127 -5.13 -0.77 -8.60
C LYS A 127 -6.61 -1.13 -8.42
N ALA A 128 -7.21 -0.74 -7.29
CA ALA A 128 -8.63 -0.92 -7.02
C ALA A 128 -9.48 -0.19 -8.07
N PHE A 129 -9.22 1.10 -8.33
CA PHE A 129 -9.92 1.87 -9.36
C PHE A 129 -9.72 1.30 -10.77
N LYS A 130 -8.54 0.72 -11.08
CA LYS A 130 -8.31 -0.02 -12.32
C LYS A 130 -9.19 -1.27 -12.41
N CYS A 131 -9.37 -2.02 -11.31
CA CYS A 131 -10.29 -3.17 -11.26
C CYS A 131 -11.74 -2.73 -11.49
N VAL A 132 -12.18 -1.63 -10.84
CA VAL A 132 -13.53 -1.05 -11.07
C VAL A 132 -13.70 -0.65 -12.54
N ALA A 133 -12.74 0.06 -13.12
CA ALA A 133 -12.80 0.49 -14.52
C ALA A 133 -12.93 -0.69 -15.50
N ARG A 134 -12.31 -1.83 -15.17
CA ARG A 134 -12.33 -3.07 -15.97
C ARG A 134 -13.49 -4.03 -15.63
N ASP A 135 -14.35 -3.68 -14.66
CA ASP A 135 -15.38 -4.56 -14.12
C ASP A 135 -14.84 -5.90 -13.57
N ASN A 136 -13.60 -5.91 -13.07
CA ASN A 136 -12.99 -7.12 -12.52
C ASN A 136 -13.29 -7.26 -11.02
N ALA A 137 -14.44 -7.84 -10.72
CA ALA A 137 -14.94 -8.06 -9.36
C ALA A 137 -14.07 -9.04 -8.54
N GLU A 138 -13.45 -10.04 -9.19
CA GLU A 138 -12.65 -11.07 -8.51
C GLU A 138 -11.32 -10.51 -8.00
N ASP A 139 -10.59 -9.78 -8.86
CA ASP A 139 -9.35 -9.11 -8.46
C ASP A 139 -9.61 -8.06 -7.37
N LEU A 140 -10.72 -7.34 -7.45
CA LEU A 140 -11.10 -6.37 -6.45
C LEU A 140 -11.39 -7.04 -5.09
N ARG A 141 -12.10 -8.18 -5.09
CA ARG A 141 -12.35 -8.96 -3.88
C ARG A 141 -11.05 -9.45 -3.25
N ARG A 142 -10.13 -10.00 -4.05
CA ARG A 142 -8.80 -10.40 -3.57
C ARG A 142 -8.05 -9.22 -2.97
N LEU A 143 -8.12 -8.05 -3.60
CA LEU A 143 -7.48 -6.85 -3.10
C LEU A 143 -7.98 -6.48 -1.69
N PHE A 144 -9.31 -6.48 -1.46
CA PHE A 144 -9.90 -6.25 -0.14
C PHE A 144 -9.55 -7.32 0.90
N GLU A 145 -9.37 -8.57 0.48
CA GLU A 145 -9.03 -9.67 1.40
C GLU A 145 -7.55 -9.67 1.79
N THR A 146 -6.66 -9.34 0.85
CA THR A 146 -5.21 -9.35 1.06
C THR A 146 -4.66 -8.05 1.62
N THR A 147 -5.36 -6.94 1.44
CA THR A 147 -4.87 -5.61 1.81
C THR A 147 -5.89 -4.86 2.65
N SER A 148 -5.41 -3.97 3.53
CA SER A 148 -6.25 -3.09 4.36
C SER A 148 -6.85 -1.92 3.55
N LEU A 149 -7.32 -2.18 2.33
CA LEU A 149 -7.99 -1.19 1.50
C LEU A 149 -9.35 -0.86 2.13
N ARG A 150 -9.57 0.42 2.46
CA ARG A 150 -10.87 0.86 2.98
C ARG A 150 -11.92 0.91 1.87
N TRP A 151 -13.16 0.57 2.20
CA TRP A 151 -14.27 0.60 1.25
C TRP A 151 -14.59 2.02 0.76
N ASP A 152 -14.28 3.03 1.57
CA ASP A 152 -14.49 4.46 1.33
C ASP A 152 -13.27 5.17 0.69
N ALA A 153 -12.29 4.42 0.19
CA ALA A 153 -11.12 5.00 -0.47
C ALA A 153 -11.52 5.86 -1.68
N GLU A 154 -10.97 7.07 -1.74
CA GLU A 154 -11.23 8.07 -2.77
C GLU A 154 -10.10 8.12 -3.81
N ASN A 155 -10.44 8.44 -5.05
CA ASN A 155 -9.45 8.76 -6.07
C ASN A 155 -8.94 10.22 -5.91
N ALA A 156 -8.00 10.63 -6.75
CA ALA A 156 -7.48 12.00 -6.76
C ALA A 156 -8.55 13.08 -7.07
N GLY A 157 -9.72 12.68 -7.56
CA GLY A 157 -10.88 13.55 -7.80
C GLY A 157 -11.92 13.51 -6.67
N GLY A 158 -11.64 12.87 -5.54
CA GLY A 158 -12.55 12.74 -4.40
C GLY A 158 -13.74 11.79 -4.62
N GLN A 159 -13.73 10.98 -5.70
CA GLN A 159 -14.78 9.99 -5.93
C GLN A 159 -14.40 8.66 -5.28
N THR A 160 -15.36 8.05 -4.59
CA THR A 160 -15.21 6.72 -3.98
C THR A 160 -15.31 5.60 -5.02
N LEU A 161 -14.84 4.40 -4.65
CA LEU A 161 -14.95 3.20 -5.50
C LEU A 161 -16.40 2.90 -5.92
N ILE A 162 -17.37 3.10 -5.01
CA ILE A 162 -18.78 2.83 -5.29
C ILE A 162 -19.39 3.86 -6.25
N GLU A 163 -19.04 5.14 -6.12
CA GLU A 163 -19.50 6.20 -7.02
C GLU A 163 -18.98 5.96 -8.44
N VAL A 164 -17.70 5.64 -8.59
CA VAL A 164 -17.10 5.31 -9.89
C VAL A 164 -17.76 4.06 -10.50
N ALA A 165 -18.08 3.05 -9.68
CA ALA A 165 -18.77 1.85 -10.14
C ALA A 165 -20.24 2.12 -10.55
N LEU A 166 -20.92 3.06 -9.88
CA LEU A 166 -22.28 3.51 -10.23
C LEU A 166 -22.27 4.30 -11.53
N GLU A 167 -21.39 5.28 -11.66
CA GLU A 167 -21.23 6.13 -12.85
C GLU A 167 -20.98 5.29 -14.11
N ARG A 168 -20.12 4.26 -14.00
CA ARG A 168 -19.76 3.37 -15.11
C ARG A 168 -20.65 2.13 -15.25
N GLN A 169 -21.73 2.05 -14.46
CA GLN A 169 -22.72 0.96 -14.47
C GLN A 169 -22.10 -0.44 -14.28
N LYS A 170 -21.12 -0.57 -13.37
CA LYS A 170 -20.39 -1.80 -13.07
C LYS A 170 -21.08 -2.62 -11.97
N ALA A 171 -22.21 -3.25 -12.31
CA ALA A 171 -23.08 -3.91 -11.33
C ALA A 171 -22.39 -5.01 -10.51
N ARG A 172 -21.51 -5.82 -11.13
CA ARG A 172 -20.78 -6.90 -10.43
C ARG A 172 -19.86 -6.35 -9.35
N VAL A 173 -19.11 -5.30 -9.70
CA VAL A 173 -18.22 -4.61 -8.78
C VAL A 173 -19.00 -3.91 -7.65
N GLN A 174 -20.17 -3.32 -7.93
CA GLN A 174 -21.01 -2.70 -6.90
C GLN A 174 -21.43 -3.70 -5.80
N VAL A 175 -21.75 -4.94 -6.18
CA VAL A 175 -22.11 -6.00 -5.20
C VAL A 175 -20.92 -6.26 -4.28
N VAL A 176 -19.72 -6.46 -4.83
CA VAL A 176 -18.50 -6.70 -4.04
C VAL A 176 -18.20 -5.54 -3.09
N ILE A 177 -18.30 -4.28 -3.56
CA ILE A 177 -18.03 -3.12 -2.72
C ILE A 177 -19.05 -3.02 -1.56
N LYS A 178 -20.34 -3.29 -1.81
CA LYS A 178 -21.38 -3.29 -0.76
C LYS A 178 -21.17 -4.40 0.27
N GLU A 179 -20.78 -5.60 -0.18
CA GLU A 179 -20.43 -6.71 0.71
C GLU A 179 -19.26 -6.35 1.63
N MET A 180 -18.20 -5.77 1.05
CA MET A 180 -17.00 -5.36 1.81
C MET A 180 -17.29 -4.21 2.76
N ARG A 181 -18.11 -3.22 2.34
CA ARG A 181 -18.60 -2.16 3.23
C ARG A 181 -19.29 -2.73 4.46
N ARG A 182 -20.25 -3.64 4.27
CA ARG A 182 -20.98 -4.28 5.37
C ARG A 182 -20.04 -5.07 6.29
N LYS A 183 -19.01 -5.71 5.73
CA LYS A 183 -18.00 -6.45 6.51
C LYS A 183 -17.17 -5.50 7.39
N GLN A 184 -16.65 -4.42 6.82
CA GLN A 184 -15.85 -3.42 7.56
C GLN A 184 -16.70 -2.70 8.62
N GLU A 185 -17.93 -2.27 8.31
CA GLU A 185 -18.84 -1.63 9.29
C GLU A 185 -19.18 -2.57 10.47
N ASN A 186 -19.34 -3.87 10.21
CA ASN A 186 -19.55 -4.87 11.26
C ASN A 186 -18.30 -5.06 12.13
N GLU A 187 -17.11 -5.06 11.54
CA GLU A 187 -15.84 -5.18 12.27
C GLU A 187 -15.63 -3.94 13.17
N GLU A 188 -15.85 -2.73 12.66
CA GLU A 188 -15.78 -1.48 13.41
C GLU A 188 -16.76 -1.44 14.58
N SER A 189 -17.99 -1.93 14.37
CA SER A 189 -19.01 -2.02 15.41
C SER A 189 -18.61 -2.99 16.53
N ARG A 190 -17.93 -4.10 16.20
CA ARG A 190 -17.44 -5.07 17.19
C ARG A 190 -16.29 -4.51 18.01
N THR A 191 -15.37 -3.78 17.39
CA THR A 191 -14.29 -3.10 18.11
C THR A 191 -14.83 -2.01 19.02
N ALA A 192 -15.82 -1.23 18.57
CA ALA A 192 -16.44 -0.18 19.38
C ALA A 192 -17.22 -0.72 20.60
N ALA A 193 -17.83 -1.90 20.48
CA ALA A 193 -18.53 -2.55 21.58
C ALA A 193 -17.60 -3.30 22.56
N GLY A 194 -16.38 -3.65 22.13
CA GLY A 194 -15.46 -4.53 22.83
C GLY A 194 -14.59 -3.89 23.91
N ASP A 195 -14.54 -2.56 24.00
CA ASP A 195 -13.78 -1.83 25.04
C ASP A 195 -14.58 -1.58 26.33
N GLN A 196 -15.82 -2.08 26.41
CA GLN A 196 -16.48 -2.28 27.70
C GLN A 196 -15.97 -3.60 28.27
N ASP A 197 -14.79 -3.53 28.88
CA ASP A 197 -14.20 -4.61 29.65
C ASP A 197 -15.27 -5.11 30.66
N PRO A 198 -15.80 -6.34 30.51
CA PRO A 198 -16.84 -6.86 31.40
C PRO A 198 -16.30 -7.20 32.80
N THR A 199 -15.08 -6.74 33.13
CA THR A 199 -14.33 -7.03 34.35
C THR A 199 -14.88 -6.36 35.61
N ASP A 200 -15.89 -5.50 35.52
CA ASP A 200 -16.55 -4.93 36.71
C ASP A 200 -18.02 -5.36 36.90
N SER A 201 -18.37 -6.57 36.44
CA SER A 201 -19.57 -7.26 36.94
C SER A 201 -19.19 -8.17 38.12
N SER A 202 -19.15 -7.52 39.28
CA SER A 202 -19.58 -8.07 40.57
C SER A 202 -20.41 -9.35 40.41
N LEU A 203 -19.83 -10.49 40.80
CA LEU A 203 -20.48 -11.79 40.93
C LEU A 203 -21.88 -11.66 41.54
N PRO A 204 -22.99 -11.89 40.81
CA PRO A 204 -24.27 -12.11 41.46
C PRO A 204 -24.17 -13.46 42.20
N LYS A 205 -24.30 -13.41 43.53
CA LYS A 205 -24.43 -14.57 44.40
C LYS A 205 -25.43 -15.55 43.80
N ALA A 206 -24.96 -16.76 43.51
CA ALA A 206 -25.78 -17.91 43.20
C ALA A 206 -26.85 -18.07 44.31
N THR A 207 -28.11 -17.82 43.96
CA THR A 207 -29.24 -18.35 44.71
C THR A 207 -29.90 -19.40 43.83
N ASP A 208 -29.92 -20.61 44.35
CA ASP A 208 -30.61 -21.79 43.86
C ASP A 208 -31.97 -21.47 43.22
N ALA A 209 -32.13 -21.83 41.95
CA ALA A 209 -33.42 -21.90 41.29
C ALA A 209 -33.48 -23.16 40.41
N LYS A 210 -33.77 -24.26 41.11
CA LYS A 210 -34.80 -25.25 40.79
C LYS A 210 -35.05 -25.54 39.30
N SER A 211 -34.59 -26.71 38.89
CA SER A 211 -34.94 -27.42 37.67
C SER A 211 -36.46 -27.55 37.51
N GLU A 212 -37.02 -26.98 36.46
CA GLU A 212 -38.29 -27.43 35.88
C GLU A 212 -38.02 -27.92 34.46
N GLU A 213 -38.16 -29.24 34.35
CA GLU A 213 -38.22 -30.05 33.14
C GLU A 213 -39.42 -29.60 32.30
N VAL A 214 -39.17 -28.93 31.18
CA VAL A 214 -40.19 -28.64 30.17
C VAL A 214 -39.92 -29.48 28.93
N THR A 215 -40.68 -30.57 28.87
CA THR A 215 -40.94 -31.40 27.70
C THR A 215 -41.59 -30.56 26.61
N GLU A 216 -40.97 -30.44 25.43
CA GLU A 216 -41.67 -30.04 24.21
C GLU A 216 -41.88 -31.23 23.26
N PRO A 217 -43.09 -31.40 22.71
CA PRO A 217 -43.47 -32.53 21.88
C PRO A 217 -43.09 -32.31 20.41
N GLY A 218 -42.93 -33.45 19.72
CA GLY A 218 -42.54 -33.54 18.33
C GLY A 218 -43.38 -32.70 17.36
N ARG A 219 -42.68 -32.20 16.34
CA ARG A 219 -43.28 -31.71 15.09
C ARG A 219 -42.89 -32.66 13.97
N ASP A 220 -43.74 -33.65 13.76
CA ASP A 220 -43.96 -34.25 12.45
C ASP A 220 -44.73 -33.25 11.57
N ALA A 221 -44.18 -32.91 10.41
CA ALA A 221 -44.88 -32.44 9.20
C ALA A 221 -43.83 -31.82 8.26
N GLN A 222 -43.81 -32.01 6.94
CA GLN A 222 -44.57 -32.80 5.98
C GLN A 222 -43.88 -32.48 4.64
N GLU A 223 -43.38 -33.47 3.90
CA GLU A 223 -42.77 -33.26 2.58
C GLU A 223 -43.83 -32.83 1.55
N PRO A 224 -43.61 -31.76 0.76
CA PRO A 224 -44.42 -31.49 -0.42
C PRO A 224 -43.89 -32.26 -1.64
N THR A 225 -44.77 -33.07 -2.20
CA THR A 225 -44.66 -33.75 -3.50
C THR A 225 -44.52 -32.75 -4.66
N PRO A 226 -43.65 -33.00 -5.65
CA PRO A 226 -43.67 -32.27 -6.92
C PRO A 226 -44.77 -32.82 -7.85
N ALA A 227 -45.50 -31.92 -8.51
CA ALA A 227 -46.44 -32.24 -9.58
C ALA A 227 -45.73 -32.15 -10.94
N ASP A 228 -46.02 -33.12 -11.82
CA ASP A 228 -45.67 -33.15 -13.24
C ASP A 228 -46.31 -32.00 -14.05
#